data_AF-A0A973EE34-F1
#
_entry.id   AF-A0A973EE34-F1
#
_cell.length_a   1.000
_cell.length_b   1.000
_cell.length_c   1.000
_cell.angle_alpha   90.00
_cell.angle_beta   90.00
_cell.angle_gamma   90.00
#
_symmetry.space_group_name_H-M   'P 1'
#
loop_
_entity.id
_entity.type
_entity.pdbx_description
1 polymer ?
#
loop_
_entity_poly.entity_id
_entity_poly.type
_entity_poly.pdbx_seq_one_letter_code
_entity_poly.pdbx_strand_id
1 'polypeptide(L)'
;MADPLNAAFVLFGIFFLLLFMGSPIAVAIVSSSLLVGIAYLPPETALFISTQKMFSGLDSFTLLAIPFFILAGDIMNKGGIAIRLIDLARLVGGRLPGSLAHTNVIANMLFGAISGSSIAAAAAVGGTMGPLQRKEGYAPDYAAAVNIASAPTGILIPPSG
;
A
#
# COMPACT_ATOMS: atom_id res chain seq x y z
N MET A 1 26.44 -13.13 32.50
CA MET A 1 25.98 -12.00 31.67
C MET A 1 26.71 -12.16 30.35
N ALA A 2 26.02 -12.51 29.28
CA ALA A 2 26.71 -12.86 28.03
C ALA A 2 27.36 -11.61 27.41
N ASP A 3 28.59 -11.74 26.91
CA ASP A 3 29.34 -10.61 26.36
C ASP A 3 28.60 -10.01 25.16
N PRO A 4 28.31 -8.69 25.15
CA PRO A 4 27.55 -8.06 24.07
C PRO A 4 28.27 -8.14 22.72
N LEU A 5 29.60 -8.21 22.71
CA LEU A 5 30.39 -8.44 21.50
C LEU A 5 30.12 -9.82 20.88
N ASN A 6 30.04 -10.86 21.71
CA ASN A 6 29.78 -12.22 21.23
C ASN A 6 28.36 -12.35 20.67
N ALA A 7 27.38 -11.74 21.33
CA ALA A 7 26.00 -11.68 20.82
C ALA A 7 25.95 -11.01 19.43
N ALA A 8 26.69 -9.91 19.23
CA ALA A 8 26.74 -9.21 17.96
C ALA A 8 27.36 -10.07 16.85
N PHE A 9 28.49 -10.74 17.10
CA PHE A 9 29.11 -11.62 16.11
C PHE A 9 28.21 -12.79 15.71
N VAL A 10 27.54 -13.42 16.68
CA VAL A 10 26.59 -14.50 16.39
C VAL A 10 25.39 -13.98 15.58
N LEU A 11 24.87 -12.79 15.92
CA LEU A 11 23.76 -12.16 15.20
C LEU A 11 24.12 -11.89 13.73
N PHE A 12 25.22 -11.20 13.49
CA PHE A 12 25.67 -10.89 12.13
C PHE A 12 26.09 -12.14 11.37
N GLY A 13 26.70 -13.12 12.04
CA GLY A 13 27.05 -14.41 11.44
C GLY A 13 25.83 -15.15 10.90
N ILE A 14 24.77 -15.30 11.72
CA ILE A 14 23.51 -15.94 11.30
C ILE A 14 22.83 -15.13 10.19
N PHE A 15 22.79 -13.80 10.34
CA PHE A 15 22.16 -12.91 9.35
C PHE A 15 22.81 -13.04 7.97
N PHE A 16 24.14 -12.93 7.87
CA PHE A 16 24.83 -13.05 6.59
C PHE A 16 24.76 -14.45 6.01
N LEU A 17 24.83 -15.48 6.86
CA LEU A 17 24.66 -16.87 6.41
C LEU A 17 23.30 -17.07 5.72
N LEU A 18 22.22 -16.56 6.32
CA LEU A 18 20.88 -16.66 5.74
C LEU A 18 20.74 -15.86 4.44
N LEU A 19 21.39 -14.70 4.34
CA LEU A 19 21.43 -13.93 3.08
C LEU A 19 22.19 -14.68 1.98
N PHE A 20 23.33 -15.29 2.29
CA PHE A 20 24.09 -16.08 1.31
C PHE A 20 23.34 -17.34 0.86
N MET A 21 22.47 -17.89 1.71
CA MET A 21 21.55 -18.97 1.33
C MET A 21 20.37 -18.50 0.47
N GLY A 22 20.26 -17.21 0.17
CA GLY A 22 19.19 -16.64 -0.66
C GLY A 22 17.87 -16.40 0.08
N SER A 23 17.89 -16.39 1.42
CA SER A 23 16.69 -16.08 2.21
C SER A 23 16.25 -14.62 2.02
N PRO A 24 14.93 -14.31 1.98
CA PRO A 24 14.45 -12.94 1.99
C PRO A 24 15.02 -12.15 3.17
N ILE A 25 15.44 -10.90 2.93
CA ILE A 25 16.12 -10.06 3.94
C ILE A 25 15.32 -9.97 5.25
N ALA A 26 13.98 -9.84 5.15
CA ALA A 26 13.10 -9.79 6.33
C ALA A 26 13.20 -11.06 7.20
N VAL A 27 13.25 -12.24 6.56
CA VAL A 27 13.38 -13.53 7.27
C VAL A 27 14.74 -13.61 7.96
N ALA A 28 15.81 -13.17 7.28
CA ALA A 28 17.15 -13.15 7.84
C ALA A 28 17.25 -12.25 9.09
N ILE A 29 16.66 -11.04 9.06
CA ILE A 29 16.63 -10.11 10.19
C ILE A 29 15.86 -10.70 11.38
N VAL A 30 14.65 -11.23 11.14
CA VAL A 30 13.79 -11.74 12.21
C VAL A 30 14.43 -12.96 12.88
N SER A 31 14.88 -13.93 12.09
CA SER A 31 15.45 -15.16 12.62
C SER A 31 16.78 -14.96 13.34
N SER A 32 17.69 -14.12 12.81
CA SER A 32 18.95 -13.82 13.49
C SER A 32 18.72 -13.12 14.83
N SER A 33 17.79 -12.16 14.85
CA SER A 33 17.44 -11.40 16.06
C SER A 33 16.75 -12.28 17.11
N LEU A 34 15.85 -13.17 16.70
CA LEU A 34 15.13 -14.07 17.59
C LEU A 34 16.05 -15.14 18.19
N LEU A 35 16.91 -15.75 17.37
CA LEU A 35 17.84 -16.80 17.81
C LEU A 35 18.84 -16.25 18.84
N VAL A 36 19.39 -15.05 18.59
CA VAL A 36 20.29 -14.39 19.55
C VAL A 36 19.53 -13.93 20.78
N GLY A 37 18.30 -13.40 20.63
CA GLY A 37 17.44 -13.04 21.74
C GLY A 37 17.17 -14.21 22.69
N ILE A 38 16.86 -15.40 22.16
CA ILE A 38 16.61 -16.60 22.97
C ILE A 38 17.90 -17.11 23.63
N ALA A 39 19.04 -17.04 22.94
CA ALA A 39 20.30 -17.59 23.45
C ALA A 39 21.03 -16.69 24.45
N TYR A 40 20.87 -15.37 24.37
CA TYR A 40 21.68 -14.39 25.13
C TYR A 40 20.87 -13.57 26.15
N LEU A 41 19.53 -13.55 26.09
CA LEU A 41 18.68 -12.88 27.08
C LEU A 41 17.94 -13.91 27.95
N PRO A 42 17.53 -13.53 29.18
CA PRO A 42 16.57 -14.31 29.95
C PRO A 42 15.30 -14.56 29.13
N PRO A 43 14.72 -15.79 29.17
CA PRO A 43 13.56 -16.15 28.33
C PRO A 43 12.38 -15.19 28.46
N GLU A 44 12.12 -14.73 29.68
CA GLU A 44 11.07 -13.77 30.01
C GLU A 44 11.32 -12.38 29.38
N THR A 45 12.57 -11.90 29.38
CA THR A 45 12.94 -10.64 28.73
C THR A 45 12.92 -10.77 27.20
N ALA A 46 13.41 -11.88 26.66
CA ALA A 46 13.43 -12.14 25.22
C ALA A 46 12.01 -12.21 24.64
N LEU A 47 11.10 -12.93 25.31
CA LEU A 47 9.70 -13.02 24.92
C LEU A 47 8.97 -11.68 25.04
N PHE A 48 9.21 -10.93 26.12
CA PHE A 48 8.62 -9.62 26.33
C PHE A 48 9.03 -8.62 25.23
N ILE A 49 10.34 -8.50 24.95
CA ILE A 49 10.86 -7.58 23.91
C ILE A 49 10.35 -7.99 22.53
N SER A 50 10.36 -9.30 22.21
CA SER A 50 9.88 -9.79 20.92
C SER A 50 8.41 -9.45 20.71
N THR A 51 7.57 -9.72 21.72
CA THR A 51 6.15 -9.40 21.69
C THR A 51 5.93 -7.90 21.55
N GLN A 52 6.61 -7.09 22.36
CA GLN A 52 6.52 -5.62 22.30
C GLN A 52 6.89 -5.08 20.91
N LYS A 53 7.96 -5.59 20.29
CA LYS A 53 8.40 -5.17 18.96
C LYS A 53 7.42 -5.59 17.86
N MET A 54 6.81 -6.78 17.99
CA MET A 54 5.74 -7.20 17.08
C MET A 54 4.51 -6.29 17.19
N PHE A 55 4.06 -5.98 18.41
CA PHE A 55 2.93 -5.08 18.62
C PHE A 55 3.21 -3.65 18.17
N SER A 56 4.39 -3.12 18.47
CA SER A 56 4.80 -1.78 18.00
C SER A 56 4.92 -1.72 16.48
N GLY A 57 5.20 -2.83 15.79
CA GLY A 57 5.17 -2.89 14.33
C GLY A 57 3.75 -2.83 13.75
N LEU A 58 2.74 -3.28 14.50
CA LEU A 58 1.34 -3.15 14.13
C LEU A 58 0.78 -1.75 14.42
N ASP A 59 1.39 -1.01 15.34
CA ASP A 59 1.09 0.39 15.63
C ASP A 59 1.69 1.33 14.57
N SER A 60 1.29 1.10 13.31
CA SER A 60 1.70 1.91 12.17
C SER A 60 0.53 2.74 11.67
N PHE A 61 0.75 4.06 11.54
CA PHE A 61 -0.19 4.98 10.90
C PHE A 61 -0.65 4.44 9.54
N THR A 62 0.20 3.74 8.80
CA THR A 62 -0.13 3.15 7.50
C THR A 62 -1.24 2.08 7.60
N LEU A 63 -1.20 1.20 8.61
CA LEU A 63 -2.19 0.14 8.78
C LEU A 63 -3.58 0.71 9.11
N LEU A 64 -3.63 1.81 9.87
CA LEU A 64 -4.85 2.55 10.15
C LEU A 64 -5.28 3.42 8.96
N ALA A 65 -4.34 3.97 8.21
CA ALA A 65 -4.62 4.82 7.06
C ALA A 65 -5.33 4.09 5.92
N ILE A 66 -4.93 2.85 5.60
CA ILE A 66 -5.55 2.05 4.52
C ILE A 66 -7.09 1.96 4.66
N PRO A 67 -7.66 1.47 5.78
CA PRO A 67 -9.10 1.35 5.93
C PRO A 67 -9.80 2.71 5.96
N PHE A 68 -9.22 3.74 6.58
CA PHE A 68 -9.81 5.08 6.58
C PHE A 68 -9.81 5.73 5.19
N PHE A 69 -8.76 5.51 4.38
CA PHE A 69 -8.71 5.98 3.01
C PHE A 69 -9.72 5.26 2.10
N ILE A 70 -9.90 3.95 2.28
CA ILE A 70 -10.94 3.19 1.58
C ILE A 70 -12.32 3.70 1.99
N LEU A 71 -12.55 3.90 3.29
CA LEU A 71 -13.82 4.44 3.80
C LEU A 71 -14.10 5.84 3.25
N ALA A 72 -13.10 6.73 3.22
CA ALA A 72 -13.23 8.04 2.62
C ALA A 72 -13.60 7.94 1.13
N GLY A 73 -12.97 7.03 0.39
CA GLY A 73 -13.31 6.73 -1.00
C GLY A 73 -14.76 6.26 -1.17
N ASP A 74 -15.24 5.37 -0.30
CA ASP A 74 -16.63 4.89 -0.32
C ASP A 74 -17.64 6.00 0.03
N ILE A 75 -17.32 6.87 0.99
CA ILE A 75 -18.12 8.06 1.31
C ILE A 75 -18.20 8.99 0.10
N MET A 76 -17.09 9.24 -0.60
CA MET A 76 -17.06 10.08 -1.80
C MET A 76 -17.86 9.48 -2.96
N ASN A 77 -17.86 8.14 -3.10
CA ASN A 77 -18.69 7.43 -4.06
C ASN A 77 -20.18 7.61 -3.73
N LYS A 78 -20.59 7.32 -2.49
CA LYS A 78 -22.00 7.42 -2.05
C LYS A 78 -22.50 8.87 -2.02
N GLY A 79 -21.64 9.83 -1.70
CA GLY A 79 -21.93 11.27 -1.73
C GLY A 79 -21.96 11.87 -3.15
N GLY A 80 -21.64 11.09 -4.19
CA GLY A 80 -21.67 11.54 -5.58
C GLY A 80 -20.50 12.46 -5.97
N ILE A 81 -19.47 12.61 -5.14
CA ILE A 81 -18.27 13.38 -5.49
C ILE A 81 -17.48 12.64 -6.57
N ALA A 82 -17.31 11.33 -6.42
CA ALA A 82 -16.55 10.53 -7.37
C ALA A 82 -17.13 10.59 -8.79
N ILE A 83 -18.45 10.48 -8.93
CA ILE A 83 -19.11 10.57 -10.25
C ILE A 83 -18.95 11.96 -10.87
N ARG A 84 -19.05 13.04 -10.08
CA ARG A 84 -18.84 14.42 -10.57
C ARG A 84 -17.41 14.64 -11.06
N LEU A 85 -16.41 14.07 -10.38
CA LEU A 85 -15.01 14.11 -10.81
C LEU A 85 -14.79 13.30 -12.09
N ILE A 86 -15.44 12.15 -12.22
CA ILE A 86 -15.41 11.34 -13.45
C ILE A 86 -16.05 12.09 -14.61
N ASP A 87 -17.19 12.76 -14.40
CA ASP A 87 -17.84 13.56 -15.43
C ASP A 87 -16.95 14.72 -15.88
N LEU A 88 -16.27 15.38 -14.94
CA LEU A 88 -15.26 16.40 -15.25
C LEU A 88 -14.09 15.82 -16.06
N ALA A 89 -13.55 14.67 -15.64
CA ALA A 89 -12.50 13.97 -16.37
C ALA A 89 -12.94 13.58 -17.79
N ARG A 90 -14.22 13.23 -17.97
CA ARG A 90 -14.79 12.85 -19.26
C ARG A 90 -14.89 14.04 -20.21
N LEU A 91 -15.12 15.26 -19.70
CA LEU A 91 -15.08 16.46 -20.52
C LEU A 91 -13.69 16.70 -21.15
N VAL A 92 -12.63 16.27 -20.45
CA VAL A 92 -11.24 16.43 -20.91
C VAL A 92 -10.80 15.27 -21.80
N GLY A 93 -10.92 14.03 -21.33
CA GLY A 93 -10.39 12.84 -22.00
C GLY A 93 -11.40 12.06 -22.85
N GLY A 94 -12.70 12.37 -22.76
CA GLY A 94 -13.76 11.53 -23.31
C GLY A 94 -13.91 11.53 -24.83
N ARG A 95 -13.23 12.44 -25.53
CA ARG A 95 -13.26 12.54 -27.02
C ARG A 95 -12.24 11.63 -27.70
N LEU A 96 -11.34 11.00 -26.93
CA LEU A 96 -10.31 10.10 -27.44
C LEU A 96 -10.88 8.68 -27.64
N PRO A 97 -10.34 7.89 -28.59
CA PRO A 97 -10.63 6.47 -28.67
C PRO A 97 -10.18 5.77 -27.37
N GLY A 98 -10.98 4.86 -26.83
CA GLY A 98 -10.75 4.36 -25.47
C GLY A 98 -11.13 5.37 -24.38
N SER A 99 -12.16 6.17 -24.63
CA SER A 99 -12.58 7.33 -23.82
C SER A 99 -12.67 7.05 -22.32
N LEU A 100 -13.22 5.90 -21.90
CA LEU A 100 -13.33 5.55 -20.48
C LEU A 100 -11.99 5.17 -19.84
N ALA A 101 -11.02 4.66 -20.60
CA ALA A 101 -9.68 4.43 -20.07
C ALA A 101 -8.95 5.75 -19.81
N HIS A 102 -9.01 6.69 -20.76
CA HIS A 102 -8.44 8.03 -20.56
C HIS A 102 -9.16 8.79 -19.43
N THR A 103 -10.49 8.67 -19.37
CA THR A 103 -11.28 9.27 -18.29
C THR A 103 -10.89 8.67 -16.94
N ASN A 104 -10.65 7.35 -16.85
CA ASN A 104 -10.16 6.70 -15.64
C ASN A 104 -8.84 7.31 -15.17
N VAL A 105 -7.87 7.46 -16.08
CA VAL A 105 -6.56 8.06 -15.76
C VAL A 105 -6.72 9.47 -15.21
N ILE A 106 -7.47 10.33 -15.89
CA ILE A 106 -7.67 11.72 -15.47
C ILE A 106 -8.49 11.78 -14.16
N ALA A 107 -9.48 10.92 -13.99
CA ALA A 107 -10.25 10.84 -12.75
C ALA A 107 -9.37 10.41 -11.56
N ASN A 108 -8.47 9.44 -11.75
CA ASN A 108 -7.49 9.04 -10.72
C ASN A 108 -6.49 10.15 -10.40
N MET A 109 -6.07 10.94 -11.40
CA MET A 109 -5.25 12.13 -11.19
C MET A 109 -5.98 13.13 -10.28
N LEU A 110 -7.21 13.51 -10.62
CA LEU A 110 -8.00 14.47 -9.85
C LEU A 110 -8.34 13.97 -8.45
N PHE A 111 -8.78 12.71 -8.35
CA PHE A 111 -9.17 12.12 -7.08
C PHE A 111 -7.96 11.94 -6.16
N GLY A 112 -6.84 11.44 -6.70
CA GLY A 112 -5.60 11.27 -5.94
C GLY A 112 -5.01 12.60 -5.45
N ALA A 113 -5.09 13.67 -6.25
CA ALA A 113 -4.64 15.00 -5.84
C ALA A 113 -5.45 15.57 -4.68
N ILE A 114 -6.76 15.29 -4.64
CA ILE A 114 -7.65 15.77 -3.57
C ILE A 114 -7.55 14.88 -2.31
N SER A 115 -7.48 13.57 -2.51
CA SER A 115 -7.52 12.58 -1.41
C SER A 115 -6.15 12.28 -0.81
N GLY A 116 -5.05 12.60 -1.51
CA GLY A 116 -3.69 12.28 -1.09
C GLY A 116 -3.37 10.78 -1.03
N SER A 117 -4.21 9.92 -1.61
CA SER A 117 -4.09 8.46 -1.45
C SER A 117 -4.40 7.70 -2.74
N SER A 118 -3.41 6.95 -3.23
CA SER A 118 -3.57 6.09 -4.41
C SER A 118 -4.55 4.95 -4.13
N ILE A 119 -4.59 4.44 -2.90
CA ILE A 119 -5.49 3.34 -2.53
C ILE A 119 -6.93 3.86 -2.49
N ALA A 120 -7.16 5.04 -1.93
CA ALA A 120 -8.49 5.69 -1.95
C ALA A 120 -8.95 5.95 -3.39
N ALA A 121 -8.07 6.52 -4.23
CA ALA A 121 -8.37 6.80 -5.62
C ALA A 121 -8.73 5.53 -6.40
N ALA A 122 -7.90 4.48 -6.31
CA ALA A 122 -8.16 3.21 -6.96
C ALA A 122 -9.50 2.59 -6.54
N ALA A 123 -9.84 2.63 -5.25
CA ALA A 123 -11.10 2.11 -4.73
C ALA A 123 -12.31 2.94 -5.20
N ALA A 124 -12.22 4.26 -5.11
CA ALA A 124 -13.32 5.16 -5.44
C ALA A 124 -13.58 5.20 -6.95
N VAL A 125 -12.55 5.53 -7.73
CA VAL A 125 -12.63 5.62 -9.20
C VAL A 125 -12.90 4.26 -9.80
N GLY A 126 -12.22 3.21 -9.34
CA GLY A 126 -12.44 1.84 -9.81
C GLY A 126 -13.86 1.34 -9.53
N GLY A 127 -14.41 1.63 -8.34
CA GLY A 127 -15.78 1.26 -7.97
C GLY A 127 -16.84 1.90 -8.86
N THR A 128 -16.62 3.14 -9.30
CA THR A 128 -17.56 3.86 -10.17
C THR A 128 -17.32 3.57 -11.65
N MET A 129 -16.06 3.48 -12.08
CA MET A 129 -15.66 3.33 -13.48
C MET A 129 -15.77 1.88 -13.99
N GLY A 130 -15.52 0.88 -13.13
CA GLY A 130 -15.59 -0.53 -13.51
C GLY A 130 -16.93 -0.94 -14.14
N PRO A 131 -18.09 -0.60 -13.53
CA PRO A 131 -19.40 -0.83 -14.14
C PRO A 131 -19.61 -0.11 -15.48
N LEU A 132 -19.09 1.12 -15.63
CA LEU A 132 -19.18 1.90 -16.87
C LEU A 132 -18.34 1.27 -17.98
N GLN A 133 -17.09 0.92 -17.69
CA GLN A 133 -16.17 0.24 -18.60
C GLN A 133 -16.73 -1.12 -19.05
N ARG A 134 -17.31 -1.89 -18.12
CA ARG A 134 -17.96 -3.17 -18.48
C ARG A 134 -19.15 -2.97 -19.44
N LYS A 135 -19.96 -1.93 -19.26
CA LYS A 135 -21.09 -1.62 -20.15
C LYS A 135 -20.65 -1.24 -21.56
N GLU A 136 -19.48 -0.60 -21.70
CA GLU A 136 -18.89 -0.28 -23.01
C GLU A 136 -18.03 -1.43 -23.60
N GLY A 137 -18.02 -2.61 -22.95
CA GLY A 137 -17.35 -3.81 -23.48
C GLY A 137 -15.84 -3.88 -23.18
N TYR A 138 -15.33 -3.08 -22.25
CA TYR A 138 -13.93 -3.19 -21.82
C TYR A 138 -13.72 -4.50 -21.03
N ALA A 139 -12.60 -5.15 -21.29
CA ALA A 139 -12.20 -6.35 -20.57
C ALA A 139 -11.94 -6.03 -19.08
N PRO A 140 -12.42 -6.85 -18.12
CA PRO A 140 -12.28 -6.55 -16.69
C PRO A 140 -10.83 -6.43 -16.20
N ASP A 141 -9.93 -7.23 -16.77
CA ASP A 141 -8.49 -7.19 -16.54
C ASP A 141 -7.86 -5.89 -17.04
N TYR A 142 -8.24 -5.44 -18.23
CA TYR A 142 -7.80 -4.15 -18.77
C TYR A 142 -8.30 -2.98 -17.92
N ALA A 143 -9.58 -2.99 -17.54
CA ALA A 143 -10.18 -1.98 -16.66
C ALA A 143 -9.43 -1.88 -15.31
N ALA A 144 -9.15 -3.03 -14.70
CA ALA A 144 -8.39 -3.10 -13.45
C ALA A 144 -6.95 -2.60 -13.62
N ALA A 145 -6.27 -3.02 -14.69
CA ALA A 145 -4.90 -2.63 -14.98
C ALA A 145 -4.76 -1.11 -15.15
N VAL A 146 -5.64 -0.48 -15.94
CA VAL A 146 -5.65 0.98 -16.13
C VAL A 146 -5.90 1.70 -14.81
N ASN A 147 -6.84 1.22 -14.00
CA ASN A 147 -7.15 1.83 -12.71
C ASN A 147 -5.97 1.75 -11.74
N ILE A 148 -5.36 0.57 -11.58
CA ILE A 148 -4.24 0.37 -10.66
C ILE A 148 -3.01 1.13 -11.13
N ALA A 149 -2.72 1.15 -12.43
CA ALA A 149 -1.58 1.86 -12.98
C ALA A 149 -1.71 3.39 -12.87
N SER A 150 -2.93 3.93 -12.94
CA SER A 150 -3.16 5.38 -12.91
C SER A 150 -3.41 5.95 -11.52
N ALA A 151 -3.87 5.16 -10.55
CA ALA A 151 -4.15 5.64 -9.19
C ALA A 151 -2.96 6.36 -8.49
N PRO A 152 -1.68 5.97 -8.68
CA PRO A 152 -0.55 6.69 -8.09
C PRO A 152 -0.34 8.10 -8.65
N THR A 153 -0.83 8.38 -9.85
CA THR A 153 -0.53 9.64 -10.55
C THR A 153 -1.07 10.87 -9.83
N GLY A 154 -2.19 10.74 -9.11
CA GLY A 154 -2.77 11.88 -8.40
C GLY A 154 -1.93 12.36 -7.20
N ILE A 155 -1.13 11.49 -6.58
CA ILE A 155 -0.21 11.90 -5.50
C ILE A 155 0.90 12.82 -6.04
N LEU A 156 1.25 12.70 -7.31
CA LEU A 156 2.29 13.52 -7.93
C LEU A 156 1.83 14.95 -8.25
N ILE A 157 0.52 15.23 -8.18
CA ILE A 157 -0.06 16.52 -8.55
C ILE A 157 -0.18 17.38 -7.28
N PRO A 158 0.49 18.56 -7.22
CA PRO A 158 0.40 19.44 -6.06
C PRO A 158 -1.02 19.94 -5.77
N PRO A 159 -1.42 20.09 -4.50
CA PRO A 159 -0.67 19.78 -3.29
C PRO A 159 -0.60 18.27 -3.05
N SER A 160 0.62 17.72 -3.02
CA SER A 160 0.85 16.32 -2.64
C SER A 160 0.78 16.24 -1.12
N GLY A 161 -0.22 15.54 -0.60
CA GLY A 161 -0.44 15.34 0.84
C GLY A 161 0.74 14.70 1.58
#